data_AF-A0A7S3F3S2-F1
#
_entry.id   AF-A0A7S3F3S2-F1
#
_cell.length_a   1.000
_cell.length_b   1.000
_cell.length_c   1.000
_cell.angle_alpha   90.00
_cell.angle_beta   90.00
_cell.angle_gamma   90.00
#
_symmetry.space_group_name_H-M   'P 1'
#
loop_
_entity.id
_entity.type
_entity.pdbx_description
1 polymer ?
#
loop_
_entity_poly.entity_id
_entity_poly.type
_entity_poly.pdbx_seq_one_letter_code
_entity_poly.pdbx_strand_id
1 'polypeptide(L)'
;MTAYRVTKCQVGVCRDGDPGPEGIHQDAAELTAVVLFGRRNVAALSGGNRVWSLEQPFGKPSEADTTSGRLLASLVMRERFDTLLVRDRRVKHEALPIVSADATGDAVRDVWTFEVRLPRDAPPDGTSCTES
;
A
#
# COMPACT_ATOMS: atom_id res chain seq x y z
N MET A 1 -8.64 -11.81 -0.34
CA MET A 1 -8.14 -11.29 0.95
C MET A 1 -6.74 -11.82 1.11
N THR A 2 -5.78 -10.92 1.13
CA THR A 2 -4.38 -11.28 1.41
C THR A 2 -3.96 -10.53 2.67
N ALA A 3 -3.26 -11.23 3.56
CA ALA A 3 -2.72 -10.64 4.78
C ALA A 3 -1.21 -10.60 4.67
N TYR A 4 -0.64 -9.42 4.88
CA TYR A 4 0.80 -9.21 4.83
C TYR A 4 1.29 -8.72 6.19
N ARG A 5 2.37 -9.34 6.66
CA ARG A 5 3.13 -8.90 7.82
C ARG A 5 4.44 -8.31 7.33
N VAL A 6 4.65 -7.02 7.56
CA VAL A 6 5.94 -6.37 7.32
C VAL A 6 6.67 -6.27 8.64
N THR A 7 7.84 -6.90 8.73
CA THR A 7 8.68 -6.95 9.93
C THR A 7 10.06 -6.39 9.65
N LYS A 8 10.60 -5.62 10.60
CA LYS A 8 12.03 -5.31 10.67
C LYS A 8 12.63 -6.02 11.88
N CYS A 9 13.54 -6.96 11.65
CA CYS A 9 14.26 -7.71 12.68
C CYS A 9 15.51 -6.94 13.12
N GLN A 10 15.78 -6.86 14.42
CA GLN A 10 16.98 -6.20 14.96
C GLN A 10 18.24 -7.08 14.93
N VAL A 11 18.13 -8.39 14.72
CA VAL A 11 19.25 -9.33 14.86
C VAL A 11 19.44 -10.12 13.57
N GLY A 12 20.35 -9.62 12.71
CA GLY A 12 20.96 -10.38 11.61
C GLY A 12 20.03 -10.78 10.46
N VAL A 13 20.34 -10.28 9.26
CA VAL A 13 19.95 -10.83 7.94
C VAL A 13 18.64 -10.30 7.29
N CYS A 14 17.84 -9.43 7.91
CA CYS A 14 16.74 -8.74 7.18
C CYS A 14 17.06 -7.27 6.92
N ARG A 15 17.54 -6.95 5.71
CA ARG A 15 17.72 -5.56 5.26
C ARG A 15 16.35 -4.88 5.08
N ASP A 16 16.20 -3.78 5.80
CA ASP A 16 15.51 -2.53 5.45
C ASP A 16 13.99 -2.36 5.58
N GLY A 17 13.24 -3.29 6.19
CA GLY A 17 11.81 -3.06 6.49
C GLY A 17 10.98 -2.64 5.25
N ASP A 18 11.47 -3.01 4.08
CA ASP A 18 10.90 -2.69 2.77
C ASP A 18 9.65 -3.56 2.58
N PRO A 19 8.46 -2.96 2.34
CA PRO A 19 7.23 -3.71 2.16
C PRO A 19 7.21 -4.59 0.90
N GLY A 20 8.12 -4.39 -0.07
CA GLY A 20 8.27 -5.28 -1.22
C GLY A 20 9.07 -4.66 -2.37
N PRO A 21 9.62 -5.48 -3.30
CA PRO A 21 10.50 -5.00 -4.36
C PRO A 21 9.79 -4.11 -5.40
N GLU A 22 8.47 -4.19 -5.47
CA GLU A 22 7.64 -3.60 -6.52
C GLU A 22 7.64 -2.06 -6.55
N GLY A 23 7.62 -1.40 -5.39
CA GLY A 23 7.50 0.07 -5.32
C GLY A 23 6.11 0.55 -5.74
N ILE A 24 6.04 1.54 -6.62
CA ILE A 24 4.81 2.12 -7.15
C ILE A 24 4.14 1.15 -8.13
N HIS A 25 2.87 0.81 -7.89
CA HIS A 25 2.14 -0.18 -8.66
C HIS A 25 0.63 -0.04 -8.67
N GLN A 26 -0.01 -0.99 -9.37
CA GLN A 26 -1.45 -1.25 -9.40
C GLN A 26 -1.65 -2.76 -9.18
N ASP A 27 -2.73 -3.15 -8.52
CA ASP A 27 -3.02 -4.56 -8.20
C ASP A 27 -3.84 -5.27 -9.28
N ALA A 28 -4.06 -4.61 -10.43
CA ALA A 28 -4.98 -5.05 -11.47
C ALA A 28 -6.40 -5.30 -10.92
N ALA A 29 -6.86 -4.37 -10.08
CA ALA A 29 -8.17 -4.35 -9.45
C ALA A 29 -9.03 -3.20 -10.00
N GLU A 30 -10.32 -3.20 -9.69
CA GLU A 30 -11.17 -2.01 -9.79
C GLU A 30 -10.98 -1.10 -8.57
N LEU A 31 -10.95 -1.76 -7.41
CA LEU A 31 -10.86 -1.14 -6.11
C LEU A 31 -9.86 -1.95 -5.28
N THR A 32 -8.89 -1.27 -4.69
CA THR A 32 -8.01 -1.83 -3.68
C THR A 32 -8.28 -1.13 -2.36
N ALA A 33 -8.45 -1.90 -1.29
CA ALA A 33 -8.46 -1.41 0.08
C ALA A 33 -7.25 -1.96 0.83
N VAL A 34 -6.47 -1.08 1.45
CA VAL A 34 -5.40 -1.44 2.39
C VAL A 34 -5.85 -1.02 3.79
N VAL A 35 -6.11 -2.01 4.65
CA VAL A 35 -6.64 -1.80 6.00
C VAL A 35 -5.54 -2.10 7.02
N LEU A 36 -5.24 -1.14 7.89
CA LEU A 36 -4.31 -1.35 8.99
C LEU A 36 -4.95 -2.22 10.07
N PHE A 37 -4.34 -3.36 10.39
CA PHE A 37 -4.82 -4.25 11.45
C PHE A 37 -3.99 -4.11 12.73
N GLY A 38 -2.67 -3.98 12.56
CA GLY A 38 -1.72 -3.89 13.67
C GLY A 38 -0.52 -3.01 13.34
N ARG A 39 -0.10 -2.21 14.32
CA ARG A 39 1.10 -1.39 14.24
C ARG A 39 1.79 -1.42 15.61
N ARG A 40 3.00 -1.97 15.67
CA ARG A 40 3.76 -2.11 16.93
C ARG A 40 5.22 -1.77 16.71
N ASN A 41 5.80 -0.97 17.60
CA ASN A 41 7.18 -0.48 17.52
C ASN A 41 7.55 0.10 16.13
N VAL A 42 6.61 0.75 15.44
CA VAL A 42 6.89 1.41 14.15
C VAL A 42 6.95 2.92 14.39
N ALA A 43 8.07 3.54 14.05
CA ALA A 43 8.31 4.98 14.21
C ALA A 43 7.15 5.79 13.63
N ALA A 44 6.81 6.89 14.31
CA ALA A 44 5.56 7.63 14.09
C ALA A 44 5.37 8.15 12.66
N LEU A 45 6.45 8.35 11.89
CA LEU A 45 6.40 8.85 10.50
C LEU A 45 6.81 7.81 9.46
N SER A 46 7.02 6.54 9.83
CA SER A 46 7.38 5.45 8.91
C SER A 46 6.19 4.56 8.54
N GLY A 47 6.35 3.63 7.59
CA GLY A 47 5.27 2.69 7.22
C GLY A 47 4.03 3.38 6.63
N GLY A 48 4.25 4.49 5.92
CA GLY A 48 3.19 5.22 5.23
C GLY A 48 2.75 4.54 3.95
N ASN A 49 1.76 5.13 3.30
CA ASN A 49 1.37 4.82 1.94
C ASN A 49 1.42 6.11 1.11
N ARG A 50 1.70 5.98 -0.18
CA ARG A 50 1.56 7.08 -1.14
C ARG A 50 0.66 6.66 -2.28
N VAL A 51 -0.06 7.63 -2.81
CA VAL A 51 -0.93 7.48 -3.98
C VAL A 51 -0.39 8.40 -5.06
N TRP A 52 -0.25 7.85 -6.25
CA TRP A 52 0.42 8.45 -7.39
C TRP A 52 -0.54 8.51 -8.58
N SER A 53 -0.31 9.48 -9.45
CA SER A 53 -1.02 9.56 -10.73
C SER A 53 -0.58 8.43 -11.67
N LEU A 54 -1.38 8.14 -12.70
CA LEU A 54 -1.06 7.08 -13.66
C LEU A 54 0.18 7.39 -14.50
N GLU A 55 0.55 8.66 -14.63
CA GLU A 55 1.75 9.09 -15.35
C GLU A 55 3.05 8.76 -14.59
N GLN A 56 2.98 8.43 -13.30
CA GLN A 56 4.15 8.04 -12.51
C GLN A 56 4.67 6.67 -12.97
N PRO A 57 5.97 6.52 -13.31
CA PRO A 57 6.54 5.20 -13.60
C PRO A 57 6.38 4.20 -12.44
N PHE A 58 6.24 2.92 -12.81
CA PHE A 58 6.29 1.80 -11.87
C PHE A 58 7.70 1.67 -11.25
N GLY A 59 7.78 1.05 -10.07
CA GLY A 59 9.05 0.85 -9.38
C GLY A 59 9.27 1.79 -8.19
N LYS A 60 10.48 1.77 -7.62
CA LYS A 60 10.83 2.65 -6.49
C LYS A 60 10.96 4.11 -6.98
N PRO A 61 10.27 5.08 -6.35
CA PRO A 61 10.37 6.48 -6.74
C PRO A 61 11.74 7.04 -6.45
N SER A 62 12.20 7.94 -7.32
CA SER A 62 13.32 8.83 -7.04
C SER A 62 12.88 10.02 -6.19
N GLU A 63 13.84 10.77 -5.66
CA GLU A 63 13.55 12.02 -4.94
C GLU A 63 12.82 13.04 -5.83
N ALA A 64 13.21 13.12 -7.11
CA ALA A 64 12.55 13.99 -8.10
C ALA A 64 11.08 13.60 -8.33
N ASP A 65 10.74 12.30 -8.24
CA ASP A 65 9.34 11.87 -8.35
C ASP A 65 8.52 12.38 -7.17
N THR A 66 9.06 12.32 -5.95
CA THR A 66 8.33 12.73 -4.72
C THR A 66 8.02 14.21 -4.66
N THR A 67 8.78 15.04 -5.37
CA THR A 67 8.56 16.49 -5.48
C THR A 67 7.83 16.88 -6.77
N SER A 68 7.52 15.91 -7.63
CA SER A 68 6.71 16.13 -8.83
C SER A 68 5.23 16.32 -8.47
N GLY A 69 4.47 16.89 -9.41
CA GLY A 69 3.01 16.95 -9.30
C GLY A 69 2.28 15.60 -9.44
N ARG A 70 3.01 14.49 -9.55
CA ARG A 70 2.43 13.13 -9.69
C ARG A 70 2.12 12.46 -8.37
N LEU A 71 2.70 12.94 -7.25
CA LEU A 71 2.35 12.48 -5.92
C LEU A 71 1.02 13.13 -5.51
N LEU A 72 -0.06 12.34 -5.48
CA LEU A 72 -1.41 12.82 -5.20
C LEU A 72 -1.72 12.85 -3.71
N ALA A 73 -1.23 11.87 -2.96
CA ALA A 73 -1.41 11.80 -1.52
C ALA A 73 -0.27 11.03 -0.84
N SER A 74 0.03 11.41 0.40
CA SER A 74 0.95 10.70 1.29
C SER A 74 0.36 10.68 2.68
N LEU A 75 0.21 9.49 3.26
CA LEU A 75 -0.39 9.34 4.59
C LEU A 75 0.28 8.23 5.39
N VAL A 76 0.16 8.32 6.72
CA VAL A 76 0.56 7.27 7.65
C VAL A 76 -0.68 6.81 8.40
N MET A 77 -1.05 5.55 8.19
CA MET A 77 -2.11 4.89 8.97
C MET A 77 -1.60 4.61 10.38
N ARG A 78 -2.34 5.04 11.39
CA ARG A 78 -1.95 5.02 12.82
C ARG A 78 -2.89 4.14 13.63
N GLU A 79 -4.18 4.30 13.42
CA GLU A 79 -5.20 3.63 14.22
C GLU A 79 -5.64 2.33 13.58
N ARG A 80 -6.08 1.38 14.40
CA ARG A 80 -6.62 0.12 13.89
C ARG A 80 -7.84 0.41 13.01
N PHE A 81 -7.86 -0.23 11.84
CA PHE A 81 -8.85 -0.06 10.77
C PHE A 81 -8.77 1.26 9.99
N ASP A 82 -7.72 2.07 10.20
CA ASP A 82 -7.36 3.07 9.20
C ASP A 82 -7.25 2.39 7.84
N THR A 83 -7.93 2.96 6.85
CA THR A 83 -8.12 2.33 5.55
C THR A 83 -7.74 3.29 4.44
N LEU A 84 -6.84 2.86 3.57
CA LEU A 84 -6.62 3.49 2.27
C LEU A 84 -7.48 2.77 1.24
N LEU A 85 -8.44 3.47 0.65
CA LEU A 85 -9.27 2.97 -0.44
C LEU A 85 -8.87 3.69 -1.74
N VAL A 86 -8.48 2.93 -2.76
CA VAL A 86 -8.08 3.47 -4.07
C VAL A 86 -8.87 2.82 -5.19
N ARG A 87 -9.24 3.65 -6.18
CA ARG A 87 -9.69 3.16 -7.49
C ARG A 87 -8.46 2.75 -8.27
N ASP A 88 -8.08 1.48 -8.17
CA ASP A 88 -6.81 0.95 -8.67
C ASP A 88 -6.61 1.25 -10.16
N ARG A 89 -7.67 1.33 -10.98
CA ARG A 89 -7.56 1.71 -12.39
C ARG A 89 -7.27 3.19 -12.68
N ARG A 90 -7.30 4.06 -11.66
CA ARG A 90 -7.17 5.52 -11.82
C ARG A 90 -5.97 6.12 -11.12
N VAL A 91 -5.29 5.34 -10.28
CA VAL A 91 -4.12 5.77 -9.53
C VAL A 91 -3.15 4.59 -9.38
N LYS A 92 -1.93 4.89 -8.97
CA LYS A 92 -0.97 3.91 -8.48
C LYS A 92 -0.79 4.10 -6.98
N HIS A 93 -0.31 3.09 -6.27
CA HIS A 93 0.02 3.20 -4.85
C HIS A 93 1.34 2.52 -4.52
N GLU A 94 1.91 2.90 -3.37
CA GLU A 94 3.03 2.21 -2.77
C GLU A 94 2.89 2.21 -1.24
N ALA A 95 3.55 1.23 -0.61
CA ALA A 95 3.82 1.25 0.83
C ALA A 95 5.26 1.71 1.06
N LEU A 96 5.46 2.52 2.10
CA LEU A 96 6.79 3.01 2.50
C LEU A 96 7.44 2.06 3.52
N PRO A 97 8.79 2.02 3.58
CA PRO A 97 9.52 1.24 4.57
C PRO A 97 9.11 1.54 6.01
N ILE A 98 9.13 0.50 6.86
CA ILE A 98 8.96 0.66 8.30
C ILE A 98 10.31 0.86 9.00
N VAL A 99 10.32 1.73 10.00
CA VAL A 99 11.47 1.97 10.87
C VAL A 99 11.05 1.67 12.30
N SER A 100 11.90 0.99 13.07
CA SER A 100 11.62 0.74 14.49
C SER A 100 11.55 2.05 15.26
N ALA A 101 10.58 2.18 16.18
CA ALA A 101 10.45 3.38 17.01
C ALA A 101 11.53 3.43 18.10
N ASP A 102 11.92 2.26 18.61
CA ASP A 102 13.00 2.10 19.58
C ASP A 102 13.86 0.85 19.27
N ALA A 103 14.89 0.66 20.10
CA ALA A 103 15.81 -0.46 19.99
C ALA A 103 15.29 -1.76 20.64
N THR A 104 14.01 -1.84 21.00
CA THR A 104 13.45 -2.96 21.75
C THR A 104 12.47 -3.78 20.90
N GLY A 105 12.98 -4.88 20.36
CA GLY A 105 12.19 -5.88 19.66
C GLY A 105 11.73 -5.46 18.27
N ASP A 106 10.90 -6.30 17.66
CA ASP A 106 10.53 -6.15 16.25
C ASP A 106 9.52 -5.03 16.01
N ALA A 107 9.76 -4.27 14.95
CA ALA A 107 8.78 -3.35 14.36
C ALA A 107 7.87 -4.12 13.40
N VAL A 108 6.56 -4.02 13.62
CA VAL A 108 5.55 -4.80 12.88
C VAL A 108 4.44 -3.89 12.37
N ARG A 109 4.14 -4.00 11.08
CA ARG A 109 2.96 -3.42 10.44
C ARG A 109 2.18 -4.53 9.74
N ASP A 110 1.04 -4.88 10.31
CA ASP A 110 0.11 -5.90 9.81
C ASP A 110 -1.02 -5.21 9.05
N VAL A 111 -1.20 -5.57 7.78
CA VAL A 111 -2.27 -5.04 6.93
C VAL A 111 -3.07 -6.14 6.26
N TRP A 112 -4.35 -5.84 6.00
CA TRP A 112 -5.20 -6.62 5.12
C TRP A 112 -5.40 -5.88 3.82
N THR A 113 -5.25 -6.58 2.71
CA THR A 113 -5.59 -6.06 1.39
C THR A 113 -6.83 -6.77 0.85
N PHE A 114 -7.71 -5.95 0.28
CA PHE A 114 -8.92 -6.39 -0.39
C PHE A 114 -8.94 -5.81 -1.80
N GLU A 115 -8.95 -6.68 -2.79
CA GLU A 115 -9.01 -6.30 -4.19
C GLU A 115 -10.35 -6.75 -4.78
N VAL A 116 -11.11 -5.81 -5.31
CA VAL A 116 -12.34 -6.08 -6.05
C VAL A 116 -12.00 -6.07 -7.53
N ARG A 117 -12.35 -7.15 -8.24
CA ARG A 117 -12.15 -7.27 -9.69
C ARG A 117 -13.49 -7.53 -10.35
N LEU A 118 -13.69 -6.97 -11.54
CA LEU A 118 -14.82 -7.37 -12.37
C LEU A 118 -14.71 -8.84 -12.73
N PRO A 119 -15.84 -9.55 -12.89
CA PRO A 119 -15.87 -10.85 -13.55
C PRO A 119 -15.14 -10.80 -14.89
N ARG A 120 -14.48 -11.90 -15.28
CA ARG A 120 -13.74 -11.96 -16.55
C ARG A 120 -14.58 -11.62 -17.78
N ASP A 121 -15.88 -11.92 -17.72
CA ASP A 121 -16.83 -11.74 -18.82
C ASP A 121 -17.72 -10.50 -18.64
N ALA A 122 -17.41 -9.63 -17.68
CA ALA A 122 -18.16 -8.40 -17.49
C ALA A 122 -17.99 -7.49 -18.72
N PRO A 123 -19.08 -6.89 -19.22
CA PRO A 123 -18.97 -5.94 -20.32
C PRO A 123 -18.12 -4.74 -19.91
N PRO A 124 -17.35 -4.15 -20.84
CA PRO A 124 -16.32 -3.15 -20.56
C PRO A 124 -16.86 -1.83 -19.97
N ASP A 125 -18.17 -1.62 -20.01
CA ASP A 125 -18.88 -0.45 -19.48
C ASP A 125 -19.55 -0.70 -18.12
N GLY A 126 -19.45 -1.91 -17.56
CA GLY A 126 -20.04 -2.27 -16.27
C GLY A 126 -21.57 -2.39 -16.30
N THR A 127 -22.20 -2.31 -17.47
CA THR A 127 -23.64 -2.51 -17.64
C THR A 127 -23.98 -3.99 -17.80
N SER A 128 -23.89 -4.77 -16.74
CA SER A 128 -24.68 -6.01 -16.63
C SER A 128 -24.85 -6.44 -15.18
N CYS A 129 -25.75 -5.76 -14.48
CA CYS A 129 -26.49 -6.38 -13.39
C CYS A 129 -27.96 -6.15 -13.70
N THR A 130 -28.56 -6.98 -14.56
CA THR A 130 -30.01 -7.12 -14.53
C THR A 130 -30.32 -7.95 -13.30
N GLU A 131 -30.91 -7.32 -12.29
CA GLU A 131 -31.52 -8.03 -11.17
C GLU A 131 -32.57 -9.00 -11.72
N SER A 132 -32.44 -10.29 -11.37
CA SER A 132 -33.42 -11.34 -11.64
C SER A 132 -34.07 -11.76 -10.33
#